data_AF-U6E192-F1
#
_entry.id   AF-U6E192-F1
#
_cell.length_a   1.000
_cell.length_b   1.000
_cell.length_c   1.000
_cell.angle_alpha   90.00
_cell.angle_beta   90.00
_cell.angle_gamma   90.00
#
_symmetry.space_group_name_H-M   'P 1'
#
loop_
_entity.id
_entity.type
_entity.pdbx_description
1 polymer ?
#
loop_
_entity_poly.entity_id
_entity_poly.type
_entity_poly.pdbx_seq_one_letter_code
_entity_poly.pdbx_strand_id
1 'polypeptide(L)'
;SEQSKRILRRRKTEVNIQNPASKQLLSAIKKDSEKHIEEELCKFLAIKPTPDFNTIIGDIVSELLGRHKAEPSFYPRNSLMQLIQTHVLSHSLCPGLMEAALEKADVQMLQLCLQQFPDIPESVTCACLKIFLSISDGSLQEAEINMESVSDYSDSVQEEKMEEQTEVLHNGFNAEEENCGNCDQELNKKPQDAAEETMSCPVIPKRAALLNAILHSAYSEMFLLPHLKDIPAQHVTLFLQYLYFLYLKCSENATMTLPGLHPPTLNQIMDWICLLLDANFTVVVMIPEAKRLLLSLYKFVKSQICICSELNKIEVSFRELQKLNQEKNNRELYSIEVLELF
;
A
#
# COMPACT_ATOMS: atom_id res chain seq x y z
N SER A 1 58.17 4.42 -10.12
CA SER A 1 56.88 5.06 -9.81
C SER A 1 55.92 3.98 -9.35
N GLU A 2 55.46 4.09 -8.11
CA GLU A 2 54.99 2.99 -7.26
C GLU A 2 53.58 2.48 -7.61
N GLN A 3 53.42 1.16 -7.52
CA GLN A 3 52.14 0.45 -7.50
C GLN A 3 51.45 0.66 -6.14
N SER A 4 50.34 1.39 -6.10
CA SER A 4 49.50 1.48 -4.91
C SER A 4 48.48 0.33 -4.90
N LYS A 5 48.88 -0.80 -4.32
CA LYS A 5 47.96 -1.89 -3.94
C LYS A 5 47.12 -1.42 -2.76
N ARG A 6 45.85 -1.10 -2.99
CA ARG A 6 44.87 -0.86 -1.92
C ARG A 6 44.58 -2.17 -1.19
N ILE A 7 45.25 -2.37 -0.07
CA ILE A 7 44.96 -3.43 0.88
C ILE A 7 43.66 -3.04 1.59
N LEU A 8 42.55 -3.70 1.24
CA LEU A 8 41.31 -3.65 1.98
C LEU A 8 41.59 -4.20 3.39
N ARG A 9 41.50 -3.36 4.42
CA ARG A 9 41.64 -3.75 5.82
C ARG A 9 40.50 -4.71 6.18
N ARG A 10 40.78 -6.01 6.13
CA ARG A 10 40.01 -7.06 6.80
C ARG A 10 40.07 -6.76 8.31
N ARG A 11 39.00 -6.19 8.88
CA ARG A 11 38.87 -6.06 10.33
C ARG A 11 38.91 -7.46 10.91
N LYS A 12 39.90 -7.66 11.77
CA LYS A 12 40.23 -8.90 12.46
C LYS A 12 39.09 -9.19 13.44
N THR A 13 38.61 -10.43 13.40
CA THR A 13 37.60 -11.01 14.28
C THR A 13 38.05 -10.86 15.74
N GLU A 14 37.43 -9.97 16.49
CA GLU A 14 37.59 -9.89 17.96
C GLU A 14 36.34 -10.52 18.60
N VAL A 15 36.57 -11.73 19.13
CA VAL A 15 35.86 -12.45 20.20
C VAL A 15 34.40 -12.05 20.44
N ASN A 16 33.51 -12.80 19.78
CA ASN A 16 32.07 -12.80 19.99
C ASN A 16 31.73 -13.15 21.45
N ILE A 17 31.26 -12.16 22.22
CA ILE A 17 30.60 -12.38 23.52
C ILE A 17 29.18 -12.91 23.21
N GLN A 18 29.10 -14.13 22.68
CA GLN A 18 27.83 -14.83 22.51
C GLN A 18 27.28 -15.15 23.91
N ASN A 19 26.14 -14.55 24.22
CA ASN A 19 25.35 -14.81 25.42
C ASN A 19 25.14 -16.33 25.61
N PRO A 20 25.40 -16.92 26.80
CA PRO A 20 25.24 -18.37 27.02
C PRO A 20 23.85 -18.90 26.63
N ALA A 21 22.80 -18.09 26.80
CA ALA A 21 21.44 -18.45 26.41
C ALA A 21 21.27 -18.63 24.89
N SER A 22 21.93 -17.80 24.06
CA SER A 22 21.85 -17.95 22.60
C SER A 22 22.58 -19.20 22.11
N LYS A 23 23.70 -19.57 22.74
CA LYS A 23 24.41 -20.82 22.42
C LYS A 23 23.58 -22.06 22.76
N GLN A 24 22.87 -22.02 23.90
CA GLN A 24 21.96 -23.10 24.30
C GLN A 24 20.81 -23.23 23.30
N LEU A 25 20.14 -22.14 22.94
CA LEU A 25 19.07 -22.14 21.95
C LEU A 25 19.54 -22.65 20.57
N LEU A 26 20.68 -22.17 20.07
CA LEU A 26 21.25 -22.65 18.79
C LEU A 26 21.58 -24.15 18.81
N SER A 27 22.00 -24.68 19.96
CA SER A 27 22.22 -26.12 20.11
C SER A 27 20.91 -26.91 20.14
N ALA A 28 19.88 -26.38 20.79
CA ALA A 28 18.55 -26.99 20.87
C ALA A 28 17.88 -27.06 19.50
N ILE A 29 18.00 -26.00 18.70
CA ILE A 29 17.45 -25.92 17.34
C ILE A 29 17.89 -27.10 16.47
N LYS A 30 19.10 -27.65 16.67
CA LYS A 30 19.62 -28.73 15.82
C LYS A 30 18.98 -30.09 16.05
N LYS A 31 18.41 -30.35 17.23
CA LYS A 31 18.05 -31.72 17.64
C LYS A 31 16.73 -31.83 18.39
N ASP A 32 16.28 -30.76 19.03
CA ASP A 32 15.15 -30.84 19.95
C ASP A 32 13.80 -30.70 19.24
N SER A 33 12.72 -30.92 19.99
CA SER A 33 11.35 -30.75 19.49
C SER A 33 10.99 -29.27 19.38
N GLU A 34 10.01 -28.95 18.52
CA GLU A 34 9.51 -27.58 18.32
C GLU A 34 9.10 -26.93 19.64
N LYS A 35 8.37 -27.66 20.50
CA LYS A 35 7.94 -27.16 21.83
C LYS A 35 9.11 -26.79 22.74
N HIS A 36 10.18 -27.59 22.74
CA HIS A 36 11.34 -27.28 23.56
C HIS A 36 12.08 -26.04 23.02
N ILE A 37 12.14 -25.90 21.70
CA ILE A 37 12.73 -24.72 21.04
C ILE A 37 11.92 -23.45 21.38
N GLU A 38 10.59 -23.52 21.39
CA GLU A 38 9.72 -22.42 21.82
C GLU A 38 9.99 -22.00 23.28
N GLU A 39 10.11 -22.96 24.20
CA GLU A 39 10.41 -22.67 25.61
C GLU A 39 11.78 -21.99 25.79
N GLU A 40 12.82 -22.47 25.11
CA GLU A 40 14.15 -21.87 25.15
C GLU A 40 14.18 -20.50 24.46
N LEU A 41 13.41 -20.32 23.39
CA LEU A 41 13.25 -19.03 22.73
C LEU A 41 12.60 -18.01 23.67
N CYS A 42 11.53 -18.38 24.37
CA CYS A 42 10.90 -17.52 25.37
C CYS A 42 11.88 -17.10 26.48
N LYS A 43 12.71 -18.03 26.97
CA LYS A 43 13.76 -17.72 27.96
C LYS A 43 14.79 -16.74 27.39
N PHE A 44 15.18 -16.91 26.14
CA PHE A 44 16.12 -16.02 25.46
C PHE A 44 15.54 -14.60 25.28
N LEU A 45 14.30 -14.48 24.81
CA LEU A 45 13.61 -13.21 24.59
C LEU A 45 13.32 -12.44 25.88
N ALA A 46 13.22 -13.13 27.02
CA ALA A 46 13.07 -12.50 28.33
C ALA A 46 14.35 -11.80 28.82
N ILE A 47 15.51 -12.08 28.23
CA ILE A 47 16.78 -11.45 28.59
C ILE A 47 16.85 -10.04 27.99
N LYS A 48 17.43 -9.10 28.73
CA LYS A 48 17.60 -7.71 28.27
C LYS A 48 18.37 -7.67 26.93
N PRO A 49 17.87 -6.93 25.91
CA PRO A 49 18.54 -6.83 24.62
C PRO A 49 19.97 -6.31 24.74
N THR A 50 20.89 -7.02 24.08
CA THR A 50 22.30 -6.66 23.92
C THR A 50 22.50 -5.86 22.63
N PRO A 51 23.61 -5.12 22.44
CA PRO A 51 23.86 -4.41 21.18
C PRO A 51 23.90 -5.34 19.96
N ASP A 52 24.30 -6.61 20.14
CA ASP A 52 24.34 -7.63 19.09
C ASP A 52 23.02 -8.43 18.98
N PHE A 53 21.92 -7.94 19.56
CA PHE A 53 20.65 -8.68 19.59
C PHE A 53 20.12 -8.98 18.18
N ASN A 54 20.22 -8.03 17.25
CA ASN A 54 19.71 -8.16 15.88
C ASN A 54 20.42 -9.27 15.10
N THR A 55 21.74 -9.33 15.21
CA THR A 55 22.55 -10.36 14.56
C THR A 55 22.31 -11.73 15.18
N ILE A 56 22.17 -11.81 16.51
CA ILE A 56 21.84 -13.07 17.19
C ILE A 56 20.46 -13.58 16.76
N ILE A 57 19.45 -12.71 16.68
CA ILE A 57 18.11 -13.07 16.22
C ILE A 57 18.14 -13.54 14.75
N GLY A 58 18.89 -12.85 13.88
CA GLY A 58 19.12 -13.28 12.49
C GLY A 58 19.82 -14.64 12.37
N ASP A 59 20.82 -14.91 13.22
CA ASP A 59 21.50 -16.21 13.30
C ASP A 59 20.54 -17.32 13.75
N ILE A 60 19.68 -17.06 14.74
CA ILE A 60 18.65 -17.99 15.21
C ILE A 60 17.68 -18.34 14.09
N VAL A 61 17.15 -17.33 13.37
CA VAL A 61 16.24 -17.57 12.23
C VAL A 61 16.95 -18.37 11.14
N SER A 62 18.21 -18.03 10.84
CA SER A 62 19.00 -18.74 9.83
C SER A 62 19.20 -20.21 10.18
N GLU A 63 19.43 -20.53 11.46
CA GLU A 63 19.56 -21.92 11.91
C GLU A 63 18.21 -22.66 11.89
N LEU A 64 17.10 -22.02 12.30
CA LEU A 64 15.75 -22.59 12.20
C LEU A 64 15.39 -22.91 10.75
N LEU A 65 15.66 -21.98 9.83
CA LEU A 65 15.44 -22.18 8.40
C LEU A 65 16.41 -23.21 7.81
N GLY A 66 17.64 -23.26 8.31
CA GLY A 66 18.63 -24.28 7.96
C GLY A 66 18.13 -25.68 8.29
N ARG A 67 17.55 -25.86 9.48
CA ARG A 67 16.89 -27.11 9.86
C ARG A 67 15.65 -27.38 9.03
N HIS A 68 14.79 -26.39 8.78
CA HIS A 68 13.62 -26.56 7.92
C HIS A 68 14.00 -27.06 6.51
N LYS A 69 15.09 -26.54 5.93
CA LYS A 69 15.61 -26.98 4.63
C LYS A 69 16.13 -28.42 4.66
N ALA A 70 16.72 -28.86 5.77
CA ALA A 70 17.18 -30.23 5.95
C ALA A 70 16.03 -31.21 6.25
N GLU A 71 15.00 -30.74 6.97
CA GLU A 71 13.85 -31.50 7.45
C GLU A 71 12.54 -30.77 7.05
N PRO A 72 12.01 -30.97 5.82
CA PRO A 72 10.86 -30.19 5.31
C PRO A 72 9.55 -30.34 6.11
N SER A 73 9.45 -31.39 6.93
CA SER A 73 8.34 -31.62 7.88
C SER A 73 8.41 -30.75 9.12
N PHE A 74 9.59 -30.22 9.46
CA PHE A 74 9.83 -29.35 10.60
C PHE A 74 9.69 -27.90 10.17
N TYR A 75 8.53 -27.28 10.43
CA TYR A 75 8.29 -25.86 10.15
C TYR A 75 7.95 -25.15 11.47
N PRO A 76 8.95 -24.49 12.12
CA PRO A 76 8.80 -23.94 13.47
C PRO A 76 8.02 -22.62 13.46
N ARG A 77 6.73 -22.70 13.09
CA ARG A 77 5.91 -21.55 12.75
C ARG A 77 5.80 -20.55 13.89
N ASN A 78 5.49 -21.02 15.09
CA ASN A 78 5.30 -20.13 16.25
C ASN A 78 6.59 -19.45 16.66
N SER A 79 7.72 -20.18 16.65
CA SER A 79 9.03 -19.62 16.95
C SER A 79 9.39 -18.52 15.94
N LEU A 80 9.15 -18.74 14.65
CA LEU A 80 9.38 -17.74 13.61
C LEU A 80 8.48 -16.51 13.79
N MET A 81 7.20 -16.69 14.10
CA MET A 81 6.29 -15.56 14.37
C MET A 81 6.74 -14.73 15.58
N GLN A 82 7.15 -15.36 16.68
CA GLN A 82 7.68 -14.67 17.86
C GLN A 82 8.95 -13.87 17.55
N LEU A 83 9.83 -14.43 16.71
CA LEU A 83 11.06 -13.75 16.29
C LEU A 83 10.76 -12.52 15.42
N ILE A 84 9.79 -12.62 14.50
CA ILE A 84 9.35 -11.48 13.68
C ILE A 84 8.80 -10.38 14.60
N GLN A 85 7.91 -10.71 15.54
CA GLN A 85 7.30 -9.78 16.50
C GLN A 85 8.29 -9.01 17.39
N THR A 86 9.58 -9.36 17.40
CA THR A 86 10.61 -8.53 18.03
C THR A 86 10.85 -7.20 17.31
N HIS A 87 10.35 -7.04 16.07
CA HIS A 87 10.54 -5.86 15.20
C HIS A 87 12.00 -5.50 14.89
N VAL A 88 12.90 -6.46 15.08
CA VAL A 88 14.34 -6.28 14.92
C VAL A 88 14.86 -6.88 13.60
N LEU A 89 14.07 -7.75 12.96
CA LEU A 89 14.43 -8.46 11.74
C LEU A 89 14.22 -7.62 10.48
N SER A 90 14.97 -7.97 9.44
CA SER A 90 14.85 -7.45 8.09
C SER A 90 15.04 -8.61 7.10
N HIS A 91 14.62 -8.43 5.86
CA HIS A 91 14.78 -9.45 4.83
C HIS A 91 16.26 -9.82 4.63
N SER A 92 17.16 -8.83 4.63
CA SER A 92 18.61 -9.03 4.51
C SER A 92 19.22 -9.81 5.68
N LEU A 93 18.64 -9.73 6.89
CA LEU A 93 19.12 -10.44 8.08
C LEU A 93 18.64 -11.89 8.15
N CYS A 94 17.53 -12.22 7.49
CA CYS A 94 16.97 -13.57 7.47
C CYS A 94 16.58 -14.02 6.05
N PRO A 95 17.56 -14.09 5.12
CA PRO A 95 17.29 -14.50 3.75
C PRO A 95 16.76 -15.94 3.74
N GLY A 96 15.65 -16.19 3.04
CA GLY A 96 14.99 -17.49 3.03
C GLY A 96 13.72 -17.56 3.88
N LEU A 97 13.46 -16.60 4.78
CA LEU A 97 12.27 -16.62 5.62
C LEU A 97 10.99 -16.45 4.78
N MET A 98 10.98 -15.41 3.95
CA MET A 98 9.82 -15.13 3.08
C MET A 98 9.68 -16.20 2.01
N GLU A 99 10.77 -16.74 1.47
CA GLU A 99 10.75 -17.85 0.53
C GLU A 99 10.12 -19.12 1.14
N ALA A 100 10.50 -19.48 2.38
CA ALA A 100 9.88 -20.59 3.09
C ALA A 100 8.39 -20.33 3.37
N ALA A 101 8.01 -19.10 3.72
CA ALA A 101 6.62 -18.72 3.93
C ALA A 101 5.80 -18.75 2.62
N LEU A 102 6.39 -18.34 1.49
CA LEU A 102 5.79 -18.43 0.16
C LEU A 102 5.56 -19.90 -0.24
N GLU A 103 6.55 -20.78 -0.01
CA GLU A 103 6.43 -22.22 -0.31
C GLU A 103 5.32 -22.90 0.49
N LYS A 104 5.13 -22.50 1.75
CA LYS A 104 4.05 -23.01 2.61
C LYS A 104 2.72 -22.27 2.44
N ALA A 105 2.68 -21.22 1.62
CA ALA A 105 1.56 -20.29 1.50
C ALA A 105 1.07 -19.76 2.87
N ASP A 106 2.01 -19.51 3.81
CA ASP A 106 1.69 -18.99 5.15
C ASP A 106 1.41 -17.48 5.08
N VAL A 107 0.15 -17.14 4.82
CA VAL A 107 -0.29 -15.75 4.62
C VAL A 107 -0.06 -14.85 5.82
N GLN A 108 -0.17 -15.37 7.05
CA GLN A 108 0.04 -14.59 8.26
C GLN A 108 1.51 -14.20 8.39
N MET A 109 2.42 -15.15 8.15
CA MET A 109 3.86 -14.88 8.19
C MET A 109 4.26 -13.88 7.09
N LEU A 110 3.73 -14.04 5.88
CA LEU A 110 3.97 -13.10 4.78
C LEU A 110 3.45 -11.70 5.11
N GLN A 111 2.25 -11.58 5.69
CA GLN A 111 1.68 -10.29 6.10
C GLN A 111 2.55 -9.60 7.15
N LEU A 112 2.99 -10.34 8.18
CA LEU A 112 3.87 -9.80 9.22
C LEU A 112 5.22 -9.34 8.65
N CYS A 113 5.82 -10.12 7.76
CA CYS A 113 7.06 -9.72 7.09
C CYS A 113 6.87 -8.45 6.27
N LEU A 114 5.81 -8.34 5.46
CA LEU A 114 5.51 -7.16 4.65
C LEU A 114 5.31 -5.89 5.49
N GLN A 115 4.74 -6.02 6.69
CA GLN A 115 4.52 -4.90 7.59
C GLN A 115 5.79 -4.44 8.32
N GLN A 116 6.72 -5.35 8.58
CA GLN A 116 7.85 -5.09 9.48
C GLN A 116 9.20 -4.96 8.77
N PHE A 117 9.39 -5.63 7.63
CA PHE A 117 10.69 -5.64 6.96
C PHE A 117 10.81 -4.43 6.03
N PRO A 118 11.83 -3.58 6.21
CA PRO A 118 11.99 -2.36 5.42
C PRO A 118 12.63 -2.61 4.04
N ASP A 119 13.18 -3.80 3.81
CA ASP A 119 14.13 -4.09 2.73
C ASP A 119 13.71 -5.31 1.87
N ILE A 120 12.39 -5.49 1.68
CA ILE A 120 11.84 -6.60 0.89
C ILE A 120 12.04 -6.35 -0.61
N PRO A 121 12.64 -7.29 -1.36
CA PRO A 121 12.78 -7.16 -2.81
C PRO A 121 11.43 -7.19 -3.53
N GLU A 122 11.29 -6.44 -4.61
CA GLU A 122 10.05 -6.32 -5.38
C GLU A 122 9.58 -7.66 -5.98
N SER A 123 10.52 -8.55 -6.30
CA SER A 123 10.22 -9.91 -6.74
C SER A 123 9.45 -10.72 -5.68
N VAL A 124 9.82 -10.57 -4.41
CA VAL A 124 9.19 -11.23 -3.26
C VAL A 124 7.84 -10.57 -2.98
N THR A 125 7.76 -9.25 -3.00
CA THR A 125 6.49 -8.51 -2.86
C THR A 125 5.48 -8.94 -3.93
N CYS A 126 5.91 -9.08 -5.19
CA CYS A 126 5.06 -9.55 -6.28
C CYS A 126 4.67 -11.02 -6.10
N ALA A 127 5.56 -11.88 -5.58
CA ALA A 127 5.21 -13.26 -5.25
C ALA A 127 4.13 -13.33 -4.15
N CYS A 128 4.23 -12.51 -3.10
CA CYS A 128 3.20 -12.38 -2.07
C CYS A 128 1.86 -11.95 -2.68
N LEU A 129 1.86 -10.92 -3.54
CA LEU A 129 0.66 -10.44 -4.23
C LEU A 129 -0.01 -11.57 -5.03
N LYS A 130 0.77 -12.36 -5.79
CA LYS A 130 0.24 -13.50 -6.54
C LYS A 130 -0.41 -14.53 -5.62
N ILE A 131 0.23 -14.89 -4.51
CA ILE A 131 -0.34 -15.83 -3.54
C ILE A 131 -1.64 -15.28 -2.95
N PHE A 132 -1.65 -14.03 -2.47
CA PHE A 132 -2.83 -13.43 -1.86
C PHE A 132 -4.04 -13.33 -2.79
N LEU A 133 -3.79 -13.13 -4.09
CA LEU A 133 -4.84 -13.12 -5.12
C LEU A 133 -5.29 -14.54 -5.52
N SER A 134 -4.43 -15.55 -5.38
CA SER A 134 -4.72 -16.94 -5.79
C SER A 134 -5.41 -17.77 -4.70
N ILE A 135 -5.21 -17.44 -3.42
CA ILE A 135 -5.75 -18.21 -2.30
C ILE A 135 -7.28 -18.09 -2.26
N SER A 136 -7.95 -19.22 -2.05
CA SER A 136 -9.41 -19.30 -1.95
C SER A 136 -9.97 -18.61 -0.70
N ASP A 137 -11.21 -18.12 -0.77
CA ASP A 137 -11.86 -17.46 0.36
C ASP A 137 -12.02 -18.37 1.59
N GLY A 138 -12.30 -19.67 1.37
CA GLY A 138 -12.44 -20.65 2.46
C GLY A 138 -11.17 -20.79 3.30
N SER A 139 -10.01 -20.94 2.64
CA SER A 139 -8.71 -21.01 3.33
C SER A 139 -8.33 -19.72 4.07
N LEU A 140 -8.74 -18.55 3.56
CA LEU A 140 -8.49 -17.28 4.26
C LEU A 140 -9.34 -17.16 5.52
N GLN A 141 -10.54 -17.74 5.53
CA GLN A 141 -11.42 -17.65 6.69
C GLN A 141 -10.87 -18.37 7.91
N GLU A 142 -10.09 -19.43 7.73
CA GLU A 142 -9.39 -20.15 8.80
C GLU A 142 -8.08 -19.48 9.25
N ALA A 143 -7.45 -18.68 8.39
CA ALA A 143 -6.18 -18.02 8.69
C ALA A 143 -6.34 -16.85 9.66
N GLU A 144 -5.42 -16.72 10.63
CA GLU A 144 -5.30 -15.54 11.49
C GLU A 144 -4.62 -14.41 10.71
N ILE A 145 -5.38 -13.39 10.31
CA ILE A 145 -4.90 -12.26 9.51
C ILE A 145 -5.17 -10.98 10.30
N ASN A 146 -4.18 -10.10 10.38
CA ASN A 146 -4.36 -8.78 11.00
C ASN A 146 -5.26 -7.92 10.09
N MET A 147 -6.43 -7.51 10.57
CA MET A 147 -7.40 -6.71 9.81
C MET A 147 -7.35 -5.21 10.12
N GLU A 148 -6.36 -4.73 10.86
CA GLU A 148 -6.22 -3.34 11.31
C GLU A 148 -6.21 -2.28 10.17
N SER A 149 -5.78 -2.69 8.98
CA SER A 149 -5.77 -1.86 7.76
C SER A 149 -7.09 -1.86 6.99
N VAL A 150 -8.09 -2.62 7.44
CA VAL A 150 -9.42 -2.70 6.83
C VAL A 150 -10.41 -2.07 7.79
N SER A 151 -11.10 -1.03 7.33
CA SER A 151 -12.27 -0.54 8.05
C SER A 151 -13.43 -1.51 7.90
N ASP A 152 -14.15 -1.74 9.00
CA ASP A 152 -15.43 -2.44 8.98
C ASP A 152 -16.45 -1.60 8.20
N TYR A 153 -16.55 -1.85 6.89
CA TYR A 153 -17.58 -1.29 6.03
C TYR A 153 -18.94 -1.97 6.24
N SER A 154 -19.18 -2.62 7.39
CA SER A 154 -20.51 -3.08 7.74
C SER A 154 -21.43 -1.87 7.78
N ASP A 155 -22.52 -1.91 6.99
CA ASP A 155 -23.67 -1.00 7.03
C ASP A 155 -24.11 -0.78 8.48
N SER A 156 -23.48 0.18 9.18
CA SER A 156 -24.14 0.87 10.27
C SER A 156 -24.94 1.96 9.61
N VAL A 157 -26.18 1.61 9.27
CA VAL A 157 -27.29 2.56 9.18
C VAL A 157 -27.35 3.27 10.54
N GLN A 158 -26.56 4.32 10.72
CA GLN A 158 -26.89 5.36 11.68
C GLN A 158 -27.84 6.29 10.95
N GLU A 159 -29.13 6.00 11.09
CA GLU A 159 -30.16 7.03 11.07
C GLU A 159 -29.85 8.01 12.22
N GLU A 160 -28.88 8.90 12.02
CA GLU A 160 -28.91 10.18 12.70
C GLU A 160 -29.98 11.01 11.99
N LYS A 161 -31.20 10.92 12.55
CA LYS A 161 -32.20 11.96 12.38
C LYS A 161 -31.59 13.26 12.90
N MET A 162 -31.01 14.06 12.01
CA MET A 162 -30.80 15.47 12.27
C MET A 162 -31.62 16.27 11.27
N GLU A 163 -32.43 17.16 11.84
CA GLU A 163 -33.55 17.86 11.25
C GLU A 163 -33.17 18.64 9.96
N GLU A 164 -34.13 18.70 9.04
CA GLU A 164 -34.13 19.60 7.88
C GLU A 164 -33.74 21.03 8.29
N GLN A 165 -32.57 21.47 7.83
CA GLN A 165 -32.37 22.85 7.43
C GLN A 165 -31.79 22.86 6.02
N THR A 166 -32.70 23.01 5.07
CA THR A 166 -32.42 23.39 3.69
C THR A 166 -31.71 24.74 3.65
N GLU A 167 -30.39 24.73 3.55
CA GLU A 167 -29.64 25.80 2.89
C GLU A 167 -28.80 25.17 1.78
N VAL A 168 -29.39 25.17 0.58
CA VAL A 168 -28.68 24.91 -0.67
C VAL A 168 -27.73 26.07 -0.90
N LEU A 169 -26.49 25.97 -0.42
CA LEU A 169 -25.39 26.81 -0.89
C LEU A 169 -25.02 26.36 -2.30
N HIS A 170 -25.71 26.96 -3.27
CA HIS A 170 -25.38 26.86 -4.67
C HIS A 170 -24.03 27.55 -4.90
N ASN A 171 -22.94 26.77 -5.02
CA ASN A 171 -21.72 27.29 -5.63
C ASN A 171 -22.08 27.67 -7.07
N GLY A 172 -22.03 28.98 -7.36
CA GLY A 172 -22.45 29.58 -8.62
C GLY A 172 -21.57 29.19 -9.81
N PHE A 173 -21.68 27.95 -10.26
CA PHE A 173 -21.24 27.50 -11.57
C PHE A 173 -22.49 27.14 -12.38
N ASN A 174 -23.02 28.12 -13.12
CA ASN A 174 -23.83 27.81 -14.29
C ASN A 174 -22.84 27.45 -15.41
N ALA A 175 -22.69 26.17 -15.70
CA ALA A 175 -22.07 25.73 -16.95
C ALA A 175 -23.08 26.00 -18.07
N GLU A 176 -22.96 27.16 -18.72
CA GLU A 176 -23.51 27.30 -20.06
C GLU A 176 -22.85 26.24 -20.94
N GLU A 177 -23.71 25.45 -21.58
CA GLU A 177 -23.38 24.35 -22.47
C GLU A 177 -22.55 24.85 -23.66
N GLU A 178 -21.21 24.79 -23.57
CA GLU A 178 -20.38 24.83 -24.77
C GLU A 178 -20.30 23.43 -25.40
N ASN A 179 -21.16 23.27 -26.40
CA ASN A 179 -21.17 22.20 -27.40
C ASN A 179 -19.77 21.75 -27.83
N CYS A 180 -19.41 20.51 -27.49
CA CYS A 180 -18.53 19.70 -28.32
C CYS A 180 -18.97 18.24 -28.28
N GLY A 181 -20.12 17.98 -28.89
CA GLY A 181 -20.60 16.65 -29.23
C GLY A 181 -20.60 16.47 -30.73
N ASN A 182 -19.67 15.67 -31.25
CA ASN A 182 -20.03 14.76 -32.33
C ASN A 182 -19.46 13.38 -32.03
N CYS A 183 -20.05 12.73 -31.02
CA CYS A 183 -19.92 11.28 -30.78
C CYS A 183 -21.17 10.72 -30.05
N ASP A 184 -22.35 11.36 -30.19
CA ASP A 184 -23.60 10.93 -29.54
C ASP A 184 -24.69 10.60 -30.58
N GLN A 185 -24.34 9.82 -31.59
CA GLN A 185 -25.32 9.18 -32.47
C GLN A 185 -24.99 7.72 -32.63
N GLU A 186 -25.21 6.97 -31.56
CA GLU A 186 -25.89 5.67 -31.57
C GLU A 186 -25.88 5.16 -30.14
N LEU A 187 -27.08 5.00 -29.57
CA LEU A 187 -27.47 4.11 -28.45
C LEU A 187 -28.70 4.68 -27.72
N ASN A 188 -29.72 5.10 -28.47
CA ASN A 188 -31.07 5.18 -27.93
C ASN A 188 -31.72 3.79 -27.95
N LYS A 189 -31.40 2.98 -26.95
CA LYS A 189 -32.27 1.90 -26.46
C LYS A 189 -32.28 1.97 -24.94
N LYS A 190 -33.46 2.26 -24.36
CA LYS A 190 -33.74 2.23 -22.93
C LYS A 190 -33.17 0.96 -22.28
N PRO A 191 -32.55 1.10 -21.10
CA PRO A 191 -32.64 0.11 -20.05
C PRO A 191 -33.41 0.71 -18.87
N GLN A 192 -34.59 0.17 -18.62
CA GLN A 192 -35.09 0.04 -17.26
C GLN A 192 -34.09 -0.88 -16.53
N ASP A 193 -33.70 -0.48 -15.32
CA ASP A 193 -32.77 -1.11 -14.35
C ASP A 193 -31.58 -0.21 -14.02
N ALA A 194 -31.89 1.01 -13.56
CA ALA A 194 -30.99 1.80 -12.74
C ALA A 194 -31.41 1.60 -11.28
N ALA A 195 -31.25 0.38 -10.79
CA ALA A 195 -31.20 0.11 -9.35
C ALA A 195 -29.73 0.18 -8.95
N GLU A 196 -29.44 1.03 -7.97
CA GLU A 196 -28.18 1.21 -7.26
C GLU A 196 -27.37 -0.10 -7.19
N GLU A 197 -26.30 -0.23 -8.00
CA GLU A 197 -25.28 -1.26 -7.79
C GLU A 197 -24.58 -0.92 -6.48
N THR A 198 -25.05 -1.56 -5.41
CA THR A 198 -24.45 -1.55 -4.07
C THR A 198 -22.94 -1.81 -4.24
N MET A 199 -22.13 -0.80 -3.90
CA MET A 199 -20.66 -0.84 -3.97
C MET A 199 -20.11 -1.78 -2.89
N SER A 200 -20.35 -3.08 -3.06
CA SER A 200 -19.75 -4.10 -2.23
C SER A 200 -18.27 -4.25 -2.56
N CYS A 201 -17.46 -4.48 -1.52
CA CYS A 201 -16.04 -4.71 -1.70
C CYS A 201 -15.83 -5.95 -2.60
N PRO A 202 -15.02 -5.88 -3.67
CA PRO A 202 -14.82 -7.00 -4.60
C PRO A 202 -14.05 -8.18 -3.98
N VAL A 203 -13.51 -8.00 -2.77
CA VAL A 203 -12.75 -9.02 -2.04
C VAL A 203 -13.22 -9.09 -0.58
N ILE A 204 -13.10 -10.28 0.03
CA ILE A 204 -13.38 -10.45 1.45
C ILE A 204 -12.42 -9.62 2.33
N PRO A 205 -12.83 -9.19 3.55
CA PRO A 205 -12.01 -8.33 4.42
C PRO A 205 -10.60 -8.87 4.69
N LYS A 206 -10.46 -10.19 4.88
CA LYS A 206 -9.15 -10.81 5.08
C LYS A 206 -8.23 -10.67 3.87
N ARG A 207 -8.74 -10.82 2.64
CA ARG A 207 -7.95 -10.59 1.44
C ARG A 207 -7.61 -9.11 1.29
N ALA A 208 -8.56 -8.21 1.58
CA ALA A 208 -8.31 -6.77 1.59
C ALA A 208 -7.14 -6.41 2.52
N ALA A 209 -7.08 -6.98 3.73
CA ALA A 209 -5.99 -6.73 4.67
C ALA A 209 -4.61 -7.16 4.15
N LEU A 210 -4.55 -8.31 3.46
CA LEU A 210 -3.33 -8.80 2.81
C LEU A 210 -2.91 -7.91 1.63
N LEU A 211 -3.86 -7.48 0.81
CA LEU A 211 -3.59 -6.57 -0.31
C LEU A 211 -3.14 -5.20 0.19
N ASN A 212 -3.71 -4.68 1.28
CA ASN A 212 -3.26 -3.43 1.89
C ASN A 212 -1.82 -3.53 2.37
N ALA A 213 -1.38 -4.68 2.92
CA ALA A 213 0.02 -4.88 3.28
C ALA A 213 0.97 -4.75 2.07
N ILE A 214 0.54 -5.16 0.88
CA ILE A 214 1.29 -4.94 -0.37
C ILE A 214 1.35 -3.45 -0.71
N LEU A 215 0.24 -2.71 -0.56
CA LEU A 215 0.20 -1.27 -0.85
C LEU A 215 1.10 -0.45 0.08
N HIS A 216 1.30 -0.91 1.32
CA HIS A 216 2.21 -0.30 2.27
C HIS A 216 3.69 -0.65 2.04
N SER A 217 3.98 -1.68 1.24
CA SER A 217 5.36 -2.11 1.00
C SER A 217 6.12 -1.05 0.21
N ALA A 218 7.36 -0.77 0.62
CA ALA A 218 8.26 0.07 -0.16
C ALA A 218 8.62 -0.63 -1.48
N TYR A 219 8.70 0.14 -2.57
CA TYR A 219 9.06 -0.40 -3.88
C TYR A 219 9.81 0.64 -4.71
N SER A 220 10.56 0.14 -5.68
CA SER A 220 11.05 0.93 -6.81
C SER A 220 10.34 0.48 -8.08
N GLU A 221 9.71 1.43 -8.79
CA GLU A 221 8.98 1.19 -10.02
C GLU A 221 9.80 0.39 -11.06
N MET A 222 11.07 0.76 -11.24
CA MET A 222 11.98 0.12 -12.20
C MET A 222 12.17 -1.39 -11.92
N PHE A 223 12.17 -1.78 -10.65
CA PHE A 223 12.36 -3.16 -10.24
C PHE A 223 11.04 -3.92 -10.09
N LEU A 224 9.93 -3.23 -9.78
CA LEU A 224 8.62 -3.85 -9.62
C LEU A 224 7.95 -4.17 -10.96
N LEU A 225 8.00 -3.25 -11.93
CA LEU A 225 7.29 -3.39 -13.22
C LEU A 225 7.57 -4.70 -13.96
N PRO A 226 8.83 -5.21 -14.07
CA PRO A 226 9.09 -6.49 -14.72
C PRO A 226 8.32 -7.65 -14.09
N HIS A 227 8.19 -7.66 -12.75
CA HIS A 227 7.52 -8.74 -12.03
C HIS A 227 5.99 -8.66 -12.11
N LEU A 228 5.42 -7.45 -12.27
CA LEU A 228 3.98 -7.26 -12.41
C LEU A 228 3.43 -7.79 -13.74
N LYS A 229 4.26 -7.89 -14.77
CA LYS A 229 3.89 -8.46 -16.08
C LYS A 229 3.58 -9.95 -16.03
N ASP A 230 4.14 -10.63 -15.03
CA ASP A 230 3.97 -12.07 -14.84
C ASP A 230 2.72 -12.43 -14.01
N ILE A 231 1.85 -11.45 -13.71
CA ILE A 231 0.61 -11.68 -12.96
C ILE A 231 -0.50 -12.10 -13.94
N PRO A 232 -1.28 -13.16 -13.63
CA PRO A 232 -2.40 -13.57 -14.48
C PRO A 232 -3.43 -12.44 -14.69
N ALA A 233 -3.96 -12.35 -15.90
CA ALA A 233 -4.95 -11.33 -16.30
C ALA A 233 -6.16 -11.22 -15.35
N GLN A 234 -6.65 -12.35 -14.83
CA GLN A 234 -7.75 -12.41 -13.88
C GLN A 234 -7.39 -11.75 -12.54
N HIS A 235 -6.19 -12.01 -12.05
CA HIS A 235 -5.68 -11.41 -10.81
C HIS A 235 -5.42 -9.91 -10.97
N VAL A 236 -4.88 -9.48 -12.13
CA VAL A 236 -4.73 -8.06 -12.45
C VAL A 236 -6.09 -7.35 -12.44
N THR A 237 -7.10 -7.95 -13.06
CA THR A 237 -8.45 -7.37 -13.12
C THR A 237 -9.08 -7.26 -11.74
N LEU A 238 -9.01 -8.33 -10.92
CA LEU A 238 -9.52 -8.32 -9.55
C LEU A 238 -8.80 -7.27 -8.68
N PHE A 239 -7.48 -7.16 -8.81
CA PHE A 239 -6.72 -6.21 -8.03
C PHE A 239 -7.01 -4.77 -8.46
N LEU A 240 -7.14 -4.49 -9.76
CA LEU A 240 -7.57 -3.19 -10.27
C LEU A 240 -9.00 -2.82 -9.80
N GLN A 241 -9.93 -3.78 -9.79
CA GLN A 241 -11.28 -3.55 -9.23
C GLN A 241 -11.22 -3.19 -7.75
N TYR A 242 -10.38 -3.88 -6.97
CA TYR A 242 -10.17 -3.57 -5.56
C TYR A 242 -9.56 -2.19 -5.35
N LEU A 243 -8.53 -1.82 -6.10
CA LEU A 243 -7.92 -0.50 -6.02
C LEU A 243 -8.91 0.61 -6.39
N TYR A 244 -9.74 0.39 -7.41
CA TYR A 244 -10.79 1.34 -7.79
C TYR A 244 -11.88 1.46 -6.71
N PHE A 245 -12.24 0.36 -6.06
CA PHE A 245 -13.13 0.40 -4.89
C PHE A 245 -12.53 1.24 -3.76
N LEU A 246 -11.25 1.02 -3.40
CA LEU A 246 -10.57 1.84 -2.39
C LEU A 246 -10.52 3.31 -2.78
N TYR A 247 -10.21 3.60 -4.04
CA TYR A 247 -10.19 4.95 -4.58
C TYR A 247 -11.56 5.65 -4.43
N LEU A 248 -12.65 4.98 -4.81
CA LEU A 248 -14.00 5.53 -4.66
C LEU A 248 -14.30 5.84 -3.20
N LYS A 249 -13.94 4.93 -2.29
CA LYS A 249 -14.09 5.13 -0.85
C LYS A 249 -13.25 6.27 -0.29
N CYS A 250 -12.06 6.53 -0.81
CA CYS A 250 -11.31 7.75 -0.48
C CYS A 250 -12.08 8.99 -0.93
N SER A 251 -12.64 8.97 -2.15
CA SER A 251 -13.27 10.13 -2.78
C SER A 251 -14.61 10.54 -2.19
N GLU A 252 -15.29 9.64 -1.47
CA GLU A 252 -16.56 9.92 -0.78
C GLU A 252 -16.38 10.92 0.39
N ASN A 253 -15.20 10.97 0.99
CA ASN A 253 -14.92 11.82 2.16
C ASN A 253 -14.19 13.10 1.77
N ALA A 254 -14.57 14.23 2.38
CA ALA A 254 -13.91 15.53 2.16
C ALA A 254 -12.41 15.53 2.50
N THR A 255 -11.97 14.67 3.43
CA THR A 255 -10.57 14.51 3.81
C THR A 255 -9.77 13.65 2.83
N MET A 256 -10.41 12.99 1.86
CA MET A 256 -9.79 12.07 0.90
C MET A 256 -9.00 10.93 1.57
N THR A 257 -9.43 10.50 2.76
CA THR A 257 -8.81 9.44 3.56
C THR A 257 -9.79 8.31 3.82
N LEU A 258 -9.28 7.08 3.87
CA LEU A 258 -10.05 5.93 4.30
C LEU A 258 -10.13 5.86 5.84
N PRO A 259 -11.21 5.27 6.38
CA PRO A 259 -11.27 4.92 7.80
C PRO A 259 -10.35 3.72 8.11
N GLY A 260 -9.88 3.63 9.36
CA GLY A 260 -9.00 2.54 9.84
C GLY A 260 -7.79 3.06 10.61
N LEU A 261 -7.07 2.16 11.27
CA LEU A 261 -5.86 2.50 12.04
C LEU A 261 -4.69 2.83 11.10
N HIS A 262 -4.53 2.03 10.04
CA HIS A 262 -3.50 2.21 9.02
C HIS A 262 -4.00 1.87 7.61
N PRO A 263 -4.88 2.68 7.00
CA PRO A 263 -5.36 2.42 5.66
C PRO A 263 -4.37 2.91 4.59
N PRO A 264 -4.42 2.34 3.36
CA PRO A 264 -3.66 2.86 2.22
C PRO A 264 -4.02 4.31 1.91
N THR A 265 -3.01 5.11 1.57
CA THR A 265 -3.22 6.50 1.15
C THR A 265 -3.72 6.57 -0.30
N LEU A 266 -4.41 7.67 -0.65
CA LEU A 266 -4.84 7.91 -2.03
C LEU A 266 -3.68 7.85 -3.03
N ASN A 267 -2.51 8.38 -2.66
CA ASN A 267 -1.32 8.35 -3.50
C ASN A 267 -0.85 6.90 -3.74
N GLN A 268 -0.75 6.08 -2.70
CA GLN A 268 -0.40 4.67 -2.85
C GLN A 268 -1.39 3.94 -3.77
N ILE A 269 -2.70 4.19 -3.60
CA ILE A 269 -3.72 3.58 -4.45
C ILE A 269 -3.53 3.99 -5.91
N MET A 270 -3.35 5.28 -6.18
CA MET A 270 -3.16 5.81 -7.53
C MET A 270 -1.86 5.31 -8.18
N ASP A 271 -0.75 5.30 -7.43
CA ASP A 271 0.53 4.81 -7.92
C ASP A 271 0.42 3.32 -8.33
N TRP A 272 -0.23 2.50 -7.51
CA TRP A 272 -0.46 1.08 -7.84
C TRP A 272 -1.41 0.88 -9.02
N ILE A 273 -2.42 1.74 -9.20
CA ILE A 273 -3.25 1.73 -10.42
C ILE A 273 -2.39 2.02 -11.65
N CYS A 274 -1.55 3.07 -11.61
CA CYS A 274 -0.65 3.42 -12.70
C CYS A 274 0.31 2.27 -13.03
N LEU A 275 0.99 1.71 -12.02
CA LEU A 275 1.95 0.60 -12.19
C LEU A 275 1.31 -0.64 -12.83
N LEU A 276 0.10 -1.01 -12.41
CA LEU A 276 -0.61 -2.15 -12.98
C LEU A 276 -1.02 -1.91 -14.43
N LEU A 277 -1.48 -0.69 -14.74
CA LEU A 277 -1.82 -0.30 -16.09
C LEU A 277 -0.56 -0.28 -16.97
N ASP A 278 0.54 0.32 -16.52
CA ASP A 278 1.80 0.37 -17.27
C ASP A 278 2.39 -1.02 -17.54
N ALA A 279 2.29 -1.93 -16.57
CA ALA A 279 2.76 -3.30 -16.74
C ALA A 279 1.85 -4.13 -17.67
N ASN A 280 0.53 -3.96 -17.58
CA ASN A 280 -0.45 -4.90 -18.16
C ASN A 280 -1.43 -4.27 -19.16
N PHE A 281 -1.20 -3.04 -19.64
CA PHE A 281 -2.15 -2.28 -20.47
C PHE A 281 -2.74 -3.09 -21.64
N THR A 282 -1.88 -3.72 -22.43
CA THR A 282 -2.32 -4.49 -23.61
C THR A 282 -3.25 -5.64 -23.23
N VAL A 283 -3.01 -6.28 -22.09
CA VAL A 283 -3.85 -7.37 -21.59
C VAL A 283 -5.18 -6.80 -21.06
N VAL A 284 -5.12 -5.75 -20.24
CA VAL A 284 -6.29 -5.13 -19.62
C VAL A 284 -7.26 -4.55 -20.66
N VAL A 285 -6.78 -3.90 -21.72
CA VAL A 285 -7.64 -3.31 -22.77
C VAL A 285 -8.41 -4.38 -23.57
N MET A 286 -7.86 -5.59 -23.67
CA MET A 286 -8.47 -6.70 -24.40
C MET A 286 -9.55 -7.41 -23.56
N ILE A 287 -9.58 -7.19 -22.24
CA ILE A 287 -10.55 -7.76 -21.31
C ILE A 287 -11.82 -6.88 -21.30
N PRO A 288 -12.98 -7.39 -21.75
CA PRO A 288 -14.20 -6.59 -21.81
C PRO A 288 -14.67 -6.11 -20.42
N GLU A 289 -14.44 -6.88 -19.37
CA GLU A 289 -14.78 -6.55 -17.98
C GLU A 289 -13.99 -5.33 -17.48
N ALA A 290 -12.74 -5.16 -17.95
CA ALA A 290 -11.90 -4.04 -17.59
C ALA A 290 -12.22 -2.76 -18.39
N LYS A 291 -12.94 -2.85 -19.52
CA LYS A 291 -13.29 -1.67 -20.33
C LYS A 291 -14.15 -0.67 -19.55
N ARG A 292 -15.13 -1.15 -18.78
CA ARG A 292 -15.97 -0.29 -17.94
C ARG A 292 -15.12 0.44 -16.90
N LEU A 293 -14.23 -0.29 -16.24
CA LEU A 293 -13.31 0.25 -15.24
C LEU A 293 -12.37 1.31 -15.84
N LEU A 294 -11.75 1.02 -16.99
CA LEU A 294 -10.88 1.95 -17.70
C LEU A 294 -11.61 3.21 -18.15
N LEU A 295 -12.86 3.09 -18.62
CA LEU A 295 -13.69 4.23 -18.99
C LEU A 295 -14.01 5.12 -17.77
N SER A 296 -14.30 4.51 -16.62
CA SER A 296 -14.52 5.25 -15.37
C SER A 296 -13.26 6.00 -14.93
N LEU A 297 -12.10 5.33 -14.95
CA LEU A 297 -10.80 5.95 -14.64
C LEU A 297 -10.47 7.09 -15.62
N TYR A 298 -10.71 6.90 -16.92
CA TYR A 298 -10.50 7.93 -17.94
C TYR A 298 -11.38 9.15 -17.73
N LYS A 299 -12.68 8.96 -17.50
CA LYS A 299 -13.63 10.05 -17.21
C LYS A 299 -13.19 10.82 -15.98
N PHE A 300 -12.76 10.11 -14.94
CA PHE A 300 -12.24 10.71 -13.72
C PHE A 300 -11.00 11.57 -13.97
N VAL A 301 -9.97 11.03 -14.61
CA VAL A 301 -8.74 11.77 -14.94
C VAL A 301 -9.07 13.02 -15.76
N LYS A 302 -9.99 12.92 -16.71
CA LYS A 302 -10.47 14.07 -17.49
C LYS A 302 -11.12 15.15 -16.59
N SER A 303 -11.96 14.76 -15.63
CA SER A 303 -12.54 15.69 -14.66
C SER A 303 -11.49 16.33 -13.76
N GLN A 304 -10.50 15.58 -13.29
CA GLN A 304 -9.39 16.13 -12.48
C GLN A 304 -8.56 17.16 -13.27
N ILE A 305 -8.22 16.87 -14.53
CA ILE A 305 -7.52 17.82 -15.40
C ILE A 305 -8.33 19.12 -15.56
N CYS A 306 -9.65 19.02 -15.70
CA CYS A 306 -10.54 20.18 -15.78
C CYS A 306 -10.47 21.01 -14.50
N ILE A 307 -10.59 20.38 -13.33
CA ILE A 307 -10.49 21.05 -12.02
C ILE A 307 -9.14 21.73 -11.85
N CYS A 308 -8.03 21.05 -12.16
CA CYS A 308 -6.69 21.64 -12.08
C CYS A 308 -6.54 22.85 -13.02
N SER A 309 -7.11 22.79 -14.22
CA SER A 309 -7.15 23.93 -15.15
C SER A 309 -7.90 25.12 -14.55
N GLU A 310 -9.09 24.89 -13.96
CA GLU A 310 -9.86 25.96 -13.32
C GLU A 310 -9.15 26.53 -12.08
N LEU A 311 -8.53 25.69 -11.25
CA LEU A 311 -7.72 26.14 -10.12
C LEU A 311 -6.53 26.99 -10.56
N ASN A 312 -5.87 26.60 -11.65
CA ASN A 312 -4.77 27.38 -12.22
C ASN A 312 -5.24 28.76 -12.70
N LYS A 313 -6.44 28.87 -13.29
CA LYS A 313 -7.03 30.18 -13.63
C LYS A 313 -7.23 31.04 -12.39
N ILE A 314 -7.74 30.46 -11.30
CA ILE A 314 -7.95 31.16 -10.02
C ILE A 314 -6.61 31.62 -9.42
N GLU A 315 -5.57 30.78 -9.46
CA GLU A 315 -4.23 31.15 -8.97
C GLU A 315 -3.67 32.37 -9.72
N VAL A 316 -3.83 32.40 -11.05
CA VAL A 316 -3.42 33.54 -11.88
C VAL A 316 -4.16 34.81 -11.46
N SER A 317 -5.49 34.74 -11.31
CA SER A 317 -6.28 35.88 -10.84
C SER A 317 -5.88 36.34 -9.43
N PHE A 318 -5.58 35.41 -8.52
CA PHE A 318 -5.13 35.76 -7.18
C PHE A 318 -3.77 36.47 -7.20
N ARG A 319 -2.84 36.01 -8.04
CA ARG A 319 -1.54 36.66 -8.24
C ARG A 319 -1.68 38.08 -8.78
N GLU A 320 -2.59 38.30 -9.72
CA GLU A 320 -2.90 39.64 -10.24
C GLU A 320 -3.51 40.55 -9.18
N LEU A 321 -4.46 40.05 -8.38
CA LEU A 321 -5.02 40.78 -7.25
C LEU A 321 -3.96 41.14 -6.20
N GLN A 322 -3.04 40.22 -5.90
CA GLN A 322 -1.92 40.48 -5.00
C GLN A 322 -1.02 41.59 -5.53
N LYS A 323 -0.73 41.60 -6.84
CA LYS A 323 0.05 42.65 -7.50
C LYS A 323 -0.65 44.00 -7.45
N LEU A 324 -1.95 44.06 -7.76
CA LEU A 324 -2.74 45.28 -7.67
C LEU A 324 -2.81 45.82 -6.23
N ASN A 325 -2.89 44.94 -5.24
CA ASN A 325 -2.86 45.35 -3.82
C ASN A 325 -1.50 45.92 -3.41
N GLN A 326 -0.39 45.33 -3.89
CA GLN A 326 0.95 45.89 -3.69
C GLN A 326 1.11 47.26 -4.37
N GLU A 327 0.61 47.42 -5.59
CA GLU A 327 0.62 48.69 -6.32
C GLU A 327 -0.23 49.76 -5.62
N LYS A 328 -1.38 49.39 -5.06
CA LYS A 328 -2.23 50.28 -4.26
C LYS A 328 -1.53 50.75 -2.98
N ASN A 329 -0.88 49.86 -2.25
CA ASN A 329 -0.11 50.21 -1.05
C ASN A 329 1.09 51.13 -1.37
N ASN A 330 1.63 51.07 -2.58
CA ASN A 330 2.69 51.98 -3.03
C ASN A 330 2.15 53.35 -3.51
N ARG A 331 0.84 53.47 -3.78
CA ARG A 331 0.21 54.68 -4.35
C ARG A 331 -0.22 55.71 -3.30
N GLU A 332 -0.07 55.42 -2.01
CA GLU A 332 -0.46 56.32 -0.91
C GLU A 332 0.57 57.44 -0.62
N LEU A 333 1.66 57.53 -1.38
CA LEU A 333 2.72 58.51 -1.15
C LEU A 333 2.51 59.84 -1.88
N TYR A 334 1.26 60.34 -1.96
CA TYR A 334 0.82 61.66 -2.48
C TYR A 334 0.10 61.61 -3.84
N SER A 335 -1.14 62.09 -3.88
CA SER A 335 -1.91 62.36 -5.10
C SER A 335 -2.31 63.84 -5.15
N ILE A 336 -2.06 64.52 -6.28
CA ILE A 336 -2.55 65.88 -6.53
C ILE A 336 -3.81 65.75 -7.37
N GLU A 337 -4.95 66.15 -6.80
CA GLU A 337 -6.24 66.22 -7.51
C GLU A 337 -6.55 67.69 -7.78
N VAL A 338 -6.85 68.02 -9.05
CA VAL A 338 -7.21 69.37 -9.46
C VAL A 338 -8.72 69.51 -9.39
N LEU A 339 -9.19 70.36 -8.48
CA LEU A 339 -10.61 70.72 -8.36
C LEU A 339 -10.84 72.04 -9.10
N GLU A 340 -11.68 72.01 -10.13
CA GLU A 340 -12.21 73.23 -10.75
C GLU A 340 -13.33 73.79 -9.86
N LEU A 341 -13.10 74.98 -9.31
CA LEU A 341 -14.07 75.73 -8.53
C LEU A 341 -14.81 76.68 -9.49
N PHE A 342 -16.12 76.52 -9.60
CA PHE A 342 -17.02 77.39 -10.37
C PHE A 342 -17.33 78.70 -9.65
#